data_AF-A0AAV9ZHL6-F1
#
_entry.id   AF-A0AAV9ZHL6-F1
#
_cell.length_a   1.000
_cell.length_b   1.000
_cell.length_c   1.000
_cell.angle_alpha   90.00
_cell.angle_beta   90.00
_cell.angle_gamma   90.00
#
_symmetry.space_group_name_H-M   'P 1'
#
loop_
_entity.id
_entity.type
_entity.pdbx_description
1 polymer ?
#
loop_
_entity_poly.entity_id
_entity_poly.type
_entity_poly.pdbx_seq_one_letter_code
_entity_poly.pdbx_strand_id
1 'polypeptide(L)'
;MDAPSGSYPFLGPAGAKQVKLQKLSLHPDGAKVHGTIEVQSAASEAWLAVRYTFDGWQTTKEVRCSRLQTTAVFSIPLHDLFPHIHGKSLILAVRCVESGNEIWDNNNGSNYRATFSSYP
;
A
#
# COMPACT_ATOMS: atom_id res chain seq x y z
N MET A 1 -13.01 5.90 -9.38
CA MET A 1 -13.11 4.46 -9.08
C MET A 1 -12.45 4.30 -7.74
N ASP A 2 -13.23 4.30 -6.65
CA ASP A 2 -12.69 4.32 -5.28
C ASP A 2 -11.60 3.26 -5.01
N ALA A 3 -10.85 3.44 -3.91
CA ALA A 3 -10.21 2.32 -3.22
C ALA A 3 -11.19 1.15 -3.25
N PRO A 4 -10.73 -0.11 -3.43
CA PRO A 4 -11.65 -1.22 -3.52
C PRO A 4 -12.61 -1.20 -2.31
N SER A 5 -13.82 -0.70 -2.53
CA SER A 5 -14.89 -0.47 -1.55
C SER A 5 -15.86 -1.65 -1.55
N GLY A 6 -15.57 -2.66 -2.37
CA GLY A 6 -16.23 -3.95 -2.35
C GLY A 6 -16.16 -4.52 -0.94
N SER A 7 -17.32 -4.93 -0.43
CA SER A 7 -17.42 -5.87 0.68
C SER A 7 -16.68 -7.14 0.29
N TYR A 8 -15.38 -7.22 0.59
CA TYR A 8 -14.60 -8.42 0.35
C TYR A 8 -15.04 -9.48 1.34
N PRO A 9 -15.36 -10.71 0.87
CA PRO A 9 -15.71 -11.78 1.78
C PRO A 9 -14.50 -12.03 2.66
N PHE A 10 -14.66 -11.73 3.95
CA PHE A 10 -13.72 -12.12 4.98
C PHE A 10 -13.67 -13.65 4.98
N LEU A 11 -12.66 -14.23 4.33
CA LEU A 11 -12.45 -15.67 4.27
C LEU A 11 -11.12 -16.02 4.92
N GLY A 12 -11.17 -16.11 6.24
CA GLY A 12 -10.16 -16.75 7.08
C GLY A 12 -10.74 -16.95 8.48
N PRO A 13 -10.28 -17.94 9.26
CA PRO A 13 -10.76 -18.10 10.62
C PRO A 13 -10.34 -16.86 11.44
N ALA A 14 -11.33 -16.10 11.92
CA ALA A 14 -11.26 -15.03 12.92
C ALA A 14 -10.29 -13.85 12.67
N GLY A 15 -10.83 -12.74 12.16
CA GLY A 15 -10.40 -11.34 12.39
C GLY A 15 -8.96 -10.87 12.10
N ALA A 16 -8.00 -11.72 11.76
CA ALA A 16 -6.60 -11.33 11.62
C ALA A 16 -6.30 -10.79 10.21
N LYS A 17 -5.89 -9.51 10.13
CA LYS A 17 -5.32 -8.96 8.90
C LYS A 17 -4.02 -9.69 8.56
N GLN A 18 -4.01 -10.48 7.50
CA GLN A 18 -2.82 -11.24 7.06
C GLN A 18 -1.67 -10.34 6.62
N VAL A 19 -1.97 -9.08 6.27
CA VAL A 19 -1.00 -8.05 5.92
C VAL A 19 -1.36 -6.74 6.60
N LYS A 20 -0.35 -5.98 7.03
CA LYS A 20 -0.56 -4.66 7.64
C LYS A 20 0.57 -3.69 7.29
N LEU A 21 0.23 -2.49 6.84
CA LEU A 21 1.26 -1.44 6.71
C LEU A 21 1.79 -1.06 8.10
N GLN A 22 3.11 -1.12 8.26
CA GLN A 22 3.80 -0.82 9.51
C GLN A 22 4.39 0.59 9.51
N LYS A 23 5.12 0.94 8.46
CA LYS A 23 5.78 2.24 8.35
C LYS A 23 5.66 2.79 6.94
N LEU A 24 5.58 4.11 6.86
CA LEU A 24 5.75 4.88 5.64
C LEU A 24 6.72 6.03 5.92
N SER A 25 7.69 6.24 5.04
CA SER A 25 8.69 7.30 5.18
C SER A 25 9.15 7.79 3.82
N LEU A 26 9.40 9.09 3.71
CA LEU A 26 10.09 9.67 2.56
C LEU A 26 11.57 9.24 2.59
N HIS A 27 12.12 8.84 1.45
CA HIS A 27 13.55 8.60 1.30
C HIS A 27 14.33 9.92 1.53
N PRO A 28 15.58 9.89 2.06
CA PRO A 28 16.33 11.11 2.35
C PRO A 28 16.54 12.04 1.14
N ASP A 29 16.57 11.51 -0.09
CA ASP A 29 16.68 12.30 -1.32
C ASP A 29 15.33 12.91 -1.79
N GLY A 30 14.23 12.65 -1.08
CA GLY A 30 12.89 13.11 -1.44
C GLY A 30 12.28 12.43 -2.67
N ALA A 31 12.96 11.48 -3.32
CA ALA A 31 12.56 10.94 -4.62
C ALA A 31 11.65 9.73 -4.54
N LYS A 32 11.50 9.12 -3.36
CA LYS A 32 10.71 7.89 -3.17
C LYS A 32 10.02 7.89 -1.82
N VAL A 33 8.84 7.30 -1.76
CA VAL A 33 8.24 6.86 -0.50
C VAL A 33 8.59 5.39 -0.29
N HIS A 34 9.19 5.08 0.86
CA HIS A 34 9.41 3.71 1.31
C HIS A 34 8.35 3.31 2.31
N GLY A 35 7.91 2.06 2.23
CA GLY A 35 7.07 1.48 3.27
C GLY A 35 7.46 0.06 3.61
N THR A 36 7.13 -0.31 4.84
CA THR A 36 7.26 -1.67 5.37
C THR A 36 5.89 -2.23 5.71
N ILE A 37 5.69 -3.50 5.44
CA ILE A 37 4.45 -4.25 5.64
C ILE A 37 4.79 -5.46 6.49
N GLU A 38 4.06 -5.65 7.57
CA GLU A 38 4.05 -6.91 8.31
C GLU A 38 3.17 -7.92 7.57
N VAL A 39 3.68 -9.13 7.39
CA VAL A 39 2.99 -10.22 6.71
C VAL A 39 2.89 -11.40 7.67
N GLN A 40 1.66 -11.70 8.07
CA GLN A 40 1.32 -12.81 8.97
C GLN A 40 0.93 -14.08 8.21
N SER A 41 0.74 -14.00 6.89
CA SER A 41 0.50 -15.20 6.10
C SER A 41 1.70 -16.15 6.12
N ALA A 42 1.44 -17.44 6.30
CA ALA A 42 2.46 -18.49 6.18
C ALA A 42 2.82 -18.82 4.71
N ALA A 43 2.05 -18.34 3.73
CA ALA A 43 2.27 -18.66 2.32
C ALA A 43 3.49 -17.90 1.78
N SER A 44 4.57 -18.62 1.48
CA SER A 44 5.81 -18.05 0.92
C SER A 44 5.62 -17.47 -0.49
N GLU A 45 4.63 -17.96 -1.24
CA GLU A 45 4.34 -17.58 -2.63
C GLU A 45 3.27 -16.48 -2.76
N ALA A 46 2.88 -15.85 -1.65
CA ALA A 46 1.92 -14.76 -1.67
C ALA A 46 2.40 -13.61 -2.57
N TRP A 47 1.55 -13.17 -3.50
CA TRP A 47 1.82 -12.01 -4.31
C TRP A 47 1.40 -10.75 -3.55
N LEU A 48 2.36 -9.88 -3.24
CA LEU A 48 2.13 -8.65 -2.49
C LEU A 48 2.35 -7.42 -3.35
N ALA A 49 1.43 -6.47 -3.28
CA ALA A 49 1.58 -5.16 -3.87
C ALA A 49 0.91 -4.07 -3.04
N VAL A 50 1.32 -2.83 -3.31
CA VAL A 50 0.63 -1.64 -2.84
C VAL A 50 -0.05 -0.98 -4.02
N ARG A 51 -1.37 -0.80 -3.91
CA ARG A 51 -2.13 0.06 -4.82
C ARG A 51 -2.26 1.43 -4.19
N TYR A 52 -1.99 2.46 -4.97
CA TYR A 52 -1.97 3.83 -4.50
C TYR A 52 -2.49 4.83 -5.52
N THR A 53 -2.81 6.02 -5.04
CA THR A 53 -3.31 7.16 -5.81
C THR A 53 -2.78 8.47 -5.22
N PHE A 54 -2.75 9.51 -6.06
CA PHE A 54 -2.45 10.89 -5.68
C PHE A 54 -3.59 11.87 -6.03
N ASP A 55 -4.73 11.37 -6.52
CA ASP A 55 -5.83 12.18 -7.07
C ASP A 55 -7.21 11.73 -6.56
N GLY A 56 -7.24 11.05 -5.42
CA GLY A 56 -8.50 10.59 -4.81
C GLY A 56 -9.15 9.43 -5.56
N TRP A 57 -8.33 8.50 -6.07
CA TRP A 57 -8.80 7.30 -6.79
C TRP A 57 -9.47 7.60 -8.15
N GLN A 58 -9.10 8.72 -8.78
CA GLN A 58 -9.39 8.91 -10.21
C GLN A 58 -8.46 8.06 -11.05
N THR A 59 -7.18 8.02 -10.67
CA THR A 59 -6.18 7.10 -11.19
C THR A 59 -5.56 6.26 -10.08
N THR A 60 -5.13 5.06 -10.45
CA THR A 60 -4.40 4.15 -9.55
C THR A 60 -3.12 3.69 -10.20
N LYS A 61 -2.07 3.60 -9.38
CA LYS A 61 -0.83 2.91 -9.72
C LYS A 61 -0.62 1.75 -8.73
N GLU A 62 0.18 0.77 -9.13
CA GLU A 62 0.47 -0.41 -8.32
C GLU A 62 1.97 -0.69 -8.33
N VAL A 63 2.54 -1.02 -7.17
CA VAL A 63 3.95 -1.42 -7.05
C VAL A 63 4.04 -2.73 -6.28
N ARG A 64 4.84 -3.66 -6.80
CA ARG A 64 5.09 -4.94 -6.16
C ARG A 64 5.94 -4.77 -4.90
N CYS A 65 5.62 -5.51 -3.86
CA CYS A 65 6.42 -5.58 -2.64
C CYS A 65 7.48 -6.69 -2.75
N SER A 66 8.65 -6.45 -2.18
CA SER A 66 9.69 -7.46 -1.98
C SER A 66 9.54 -8.03 -0.57
N ARG A 67 9.23 -9.32 -0.46
CA ARG A 67 8.99 -9.99 0.82
C ARG A 67 10.22 -10.77 1.28
N LEU A 68 10.55 -10.63 2.56
CA LEU A 68 11.49 -11.45 3.31
C LEU A 68 10.81 -11.97 4.57
N GLN A 69 10.46 -13.25 4.59
CA GLN A 69 9.78 -13.92 5.71
C GLN A 69 8.47 -13.20 6.11
N THR A 70 8.46 -12.50 7.24
CA THR A 70 7.30 -11.81 7.82
C THR A 70 7.28 -10.31 7.51
N THR A 71 8.28 -9.80 6.77
CA THR A 71 8.36 -8.39 6.39
C THR A 71 8.38 -8.24 4.88
N ALA A 72 7.55 -7.35 4.34
CA ALA A 72 7.62 -6.93 2.96
C ALA A 72 7.92 -5.44 2.86
N VAL A 73 8.64 -5.04 1.81
CA VAL A 73 9.03 -3.66 1.56
C VAL A 73 8.61 -3.22 0.17
N PHE A 74 8.29 -1.94 0.01
CA PHE A 74 7.98 -1.35 -1.29
C PHE A 74 8.57 0.06 -1.41
N SER A 75 8.71 0.52 -2.65
CA SER A 75 9.18 1.88 -2.97
C SER A 75 8.29 2.50 -4.03
N ILE A 76 7.67 3.64 -3.73
CA ILE A 76 6.89 4.42 -4.70
C ILE A 76 7.75 5.57 -5.20
N PRO A 77 8.13 5.59 -6.49
CA PRO A 77 8.88 6.71 -7.05
C PRO A 77 8.00 7.96 -7.18
N LEU A 78 8.59 9.12 -6.91
CA LEU A 78 7.94 10.43 -6.95
C LEU A 78 8.38 11.31 -8.13
N HIS A 79 9.25 10.80 -9.02
CA HIS A 79 9.86 11.59 -10.09
C HIS A 79 8.82 12.26 -11.02
N ASP A 80 7.74 11.56 -11.35
CA ASP A 80 6.65 12.09 -12.18
C ASP A 80 5.83 13.21 -11.49
N LEU A 81 5.96 13.35 -10.18
CA LEU A 81 5.08 14.17 -9.35
C LEU A 81 5.77 15.41 -8.79
N PHE A 82 7.11 15.46 -8.78
CA PHE A 82 7.88 16.56 -8.21
C PHE A 82 7.37 17.96 -8.56
N PRO A 83 6.99 18.29 -9.82
CA PRO A 83 6.55 19.65 -10.15
C PRO A 83 5.27 20.07 -9.42
N HIS A 84 4.47 19.12 -8.94
CA HIS A 84 3.14 19.35 -8.36
C HIS A 84 2.90 18.53 -7.08
N ILE A 85 3.95 18.04 -6.41
CA ILE A 85 3.79 17.13 -5.27
C ILE A 85 3.27 17.85 -4.04
N HIS A 86 3.53 19.16 -3.93
CA HIS A 86 3.06 20.00 -2.85
C HIS A 86 1.53 19.98 -2.77
N GLY A 87 1.00 19.74 -1.56
CA GLY A 87 -0.44 19.66 -1.33
C GLY A 87 -1.11 18.38 -1.86
N LYS A 88 -0.39 17.48 -2.52
CA LYS A 88 -0.92 16.16 -2.86
C LYS A 88 -0.97 15.27 -1.62
N SER A 89 -1.94 14.36 -1.64
CA SER A 89 -2.04 13.28 -0.67
C SER A 89 -1.78 11.95 -1.38
N LEU A 90 -0.84 11.17 -0.86
CA LEU A 90 -0.72 9.76 -1.17
C LEU A 90 -1.80 9.01 -0.39
N ILE A 91 -2.64 8.23 -1.09
CA ILE A 91 -3.59 7.30 -0.48
C ILE A 91 -3.25 5.90 -0.98
N LEU A 92 -3.20 4.90 -0.09
CA LEU A 92 -2.82 3.54 -0.47
C LEU A 92 -3.52 2.45 0.34
N ALA A 93 -3.56 1.26 -0.25
CA ALA A 93 -3.99 0.01 0.37
C ALA A 93 -3.04 -1.12 -0.03
N VAL A 94 -2.86 -2.11 0.85
CA VAL A 94 -2.04 -3.29 0.58
C VAL A 94 -2.91 -4.39 -0.01
N ARG A 95 -2.43 -5.00 -1.09
CA ARG A 95 -3.05 -6.13 -1.79
C ARG A 95 -2.21 -7.37 -1.60
N CYS A 96 -2.83 -8.46 -1.19
CA CYS A 96 -2.24 -9.79 -1.13
C CYS A 96 -3.05 -10.75 -2.00
N VAL A 97 -2.37 -11.56 -2.82
CA VAL A 97 -3.01 -12.65 -3.55
C VAL A 97 -2.36 -13.97 -3.17
N GLU A 98 -3.14 -14.87 -2.60
CA GLU A 98 -2.71 -16.18 -2.10
C GLU A 98 -3.65 -17.26 -2.58
N SER A 99 -3.10 -18.25 -3.31
CA SER A 99 -3.89 -19.39 -3.84
C SER A 99 -5.14 -18.97 -4.61
N GLY A 100 -5.08 -17.84 -5.35
CA GLY A 100 -6.19 -17.28 -6.12
C GLY A 100 -7.15 -16.40 -5.31
N ASN A 101 -7.01 -16.30 -3.99
CA ASN A 101 -7.79 -15.40 -3.15
C ASN A 101 -7.11 -14.05 -3.02
N GLU A 102 -7.89 -12.99 -3.21
CA GLU A 102 -7.43 -11.61 -3.10
C GLU A 102 -7.87 -11.00 -1.76
N ILE A 103 -6.90 -10.47 -1.02
CA ILE A 103 -7.08 -9.90 0.32
C ILE A 103 -6.54 -8.48 0.30
N TRP A 104 -7.24 -7.59 0.99
CA TRP A 104 -6.89 -6.18 1.09
C TRP A 104 -6.73 -5.74 2.53
N ASP A 105 -5.65 -5.02 2.82
CA ASP A 105 -5.58 -4.12 3.97
C ASP A 105 -5.76 -2.68 3.51
N ASN A 106 -7.00 -2.22 3.62
CA ASN A 106 -7.43 -0.87 3.34
C ASN A 106 -7.66 -0.07 4.64
N ASN A 107 -7.01 -0.44 5.74
CA ASN A 107 -7.17 0.23 7.03
C ASN A 107 -8.66 0.40 7.44
N ASN A 108 -9.44 -0.70 7.38
CA ASN A 108 -10.86 -0.72 7.72
C ASN A 108 -11.69 0.29 6.89
N GLY A 109 -11.39 0.37 5.59
CA GLY A 109 -12.04 1.29 4.66
C GLY A 109 -11.53 2.73 4.67
N SER A 110 -10.68 3.12 5.62
CA SER A 110 -10.12 4.48 5.69
C SER A 110 -8.91 4.69 4.76
N ASN A 111 -8.28 3.60 4.33
CA ASN A 111 -6.97 3.54 3.66
C ASN A 111 -5.85 4.17 4.50
N TYR A 112 -4.62 4.04 4.00
CA TYR A 112 -3.47 4.75 4.53
C TYR A 112 -3.28 6.06 3.77
N ARG A 113 -3.04 7.16 4.49
CA ARG A 113 -2.86 8.49 3.90
C ARG A 113 -1.58 9.16 4.41
N ALA A 114 -0.85 9.79 3.49
CA ALA A 114 0.26 10.68 3.79
C ALA A 114 0.17 11.96 2.95
N THR A 115 0.58 13.08 3.53
CA THR A 115 0.55 14.41 2.89
C THR A 115 1.95 14.96 2.73
N PHE A 116 2.24 15.58 1.58
CA PHE A 116 3.53 16.23 1.33
C PHE A 116 3.42 17.71 1.69
N SER A 117 4.02 18.11 2.81
CA SER A 117 3.82 19.42 3.45
C SER A 117 4.88 20.49 3.12
N SER A 118 5.97 20.14 2.45
CA SER A 118 6.99 21.10 1.97
C SER A 118 7.82 20.48 0.85
N TYR A 119 8.51 21.32 0.06
CA TYR A 119 9.60 20.83 -0.79
C TYR A 119 10.70 20.25 0.11
N PRO A 120 11.34 19.13 -0.28
CA PRO A 120 12.55 18.65 0.38
C PRO A 120 13.68 19.70 0.30
#